data_AF-T1D5G0-F1
#
_entry.id   AF-T1D5G0-F1
#
_cell.length_a   1.000
_cell.length_b   1.000
_cell.length_c   1.000
_cell.angle_alpha   90.00
_cell.angle_beta   90.00
_cell.angle_gamma   90.00
#
_symmetry.space_group_name_H-M   'P 1'
#
loop_
_entity.id
_entity.type
_entity.pdbx_description
1 polymer ?
#
loop_
_entity_poly.entity_id
_entity_poly.type
_entity_poly.pdbx_seq_one_letter_code
_entity_poly.pdbx_strand_id
1 'polypeptide(L)'
;MARIDAFLKLGVQQGCSDVHMAVGVPPMLRMQGDLLPIKFRDLRGPELEGYVTEILTPSQSERFAAGNDLDFSYVSAEGGRFRVNVFRKDTGIGATFRAIPAQVPSITELGLPPVITQLCDYHQGMVLVTGATGTGKSTTLAAMIDHINQTRKLNIITLEDPIEVVHRSKTSQVIQRELGTHIPSFAEGVRAAMREDPDVILVGEMRDAETISMAMTAAETGHLVLGTLHTTSAVKTVDRIVDALPVEQREQTKSFLAQSLLAVISQVLLKTPDARAR
;
A
#
# COMPACT_ATOMS: atom_id res chain seq x y z
N MET A 1 -17.39 17.29 9.58
CA MET A 1 -16.53 16.32 10.27
C MET A 1 -17.32 15.05 10.44
N ALA A 2 -16.77 13.90 10.07
CA ALA A 2 -17.50 12.65 10.17
C ALA A 2 -17.60 12.26 11.65
N ARG A 3 -18.74 11.72 12.07
CA ARG A 3 -18.96 11.32 13.48
C ARG A 3 -18.03 10.19 13.90
N ILE A 4 -17.57 9.39 12.95
CA ILE A 4 -16.63 8.31 13.18
C ILE A 4 -15.25 8.81 13.65
N ASP A 5 -14.86 10.04 13.27
CA ASP A 5 -13.56 10.63 13.59
C ASP A 5 -13.27 10.66 15.10
N ALA A 6 -14.30 10.84 15.93
CA ALA A 6 -14.14 10.86 17.39
C ALA A 6 -13.66 9.51 17.94
N PHE A 7 -14.15 8.40 17.40
CA PHE A 7 -13.73 7.05 17.79
C PHE A 7 -12.31 6.74 17.31
N LEU A 8 -12.01 7.16 16.07
CA LEU A 8 -10.69 6.98 15.47
C LEU A 8 -9.61 7.75 16.23
N LYS A 9 -9.88 9.01 16.57
CA LYS A 9 -9.00 9.85 17.40
C LYS A 9 -8.76 9.22 18.77
N LEU A 10 -9.83 8.75 19.43
CA LEU A 10 -9.71 8.07 20.72
C LEU A 10 -8.83 6.82 20.63
N GLY A 11 -9.04 5.97 19.62
CA GLY A 11 -8.25 4.77 19.41
C GLY A 11 -6.77 5.06 19.22
N VAL A 12 -6.44 6.04 18.37
CA VAL A 12 -5.05 6.46 18.14
C VAL A 12 -4.41 7.06 19.39
N GLN A 13 -5.13 7.89 20.15
CA GLN A 13 -4.63 8.44 21.42
C GLN A 13 -4.38 7.36 22.48
N GLN A 14 -5.12 6.26 22.44
CA GLN A 14 -4.89 5.09 23.30
C GLN A 14 -3.79 4.16 22.77
N GLY A 15 -3.30 4.37 21.55
CA GLY A 15 -2.26 3.55 20.93
C GLY A 15 -2.78 2.22 20.37
N CYS A 16 -4.04 2.14 19.96
CA CYS A 16 -4.59 0.93 19.35
C CYS A 16 -4.04 0.70 17.94
N SER A 17 -3.91 -0.57 17.52
CA SER A 17 -3.57 -0.90 16.13
C SER A 17 -4.79 -0.79 15.20
N ASP A 18 -5.96 -1.17 15.70
CA ASP A 18 -7.20 -1.22 14.93
C ASP A 18 -8.40 -0.76 15.79
N VAL A 19 -9.31 0.00 15.18
CA VAL A 19 -10.64 0.30 15.72
C VAL A 19 -11.64 -0.58 14.98
N HIS A 20 -12.47 -1.30 15.71
CA HIS A 20 -13.51 -2.16 15.17
C HIS A 20 -14.89 -1.63 15.56
N MET A 21 -15.79 -1.55 14.59
CA MET A 21 -17.17 -1.13 14.78
C MET A 21 -18.09 -2.14 14.12
N ALA A 22 -19.09 -2.63 14.86
CA ALA A 22 -20.04 -3.58 14.31
C ALA A 22 -21.40 -3.41 14.99
N VAL A 23 -22.48 -3.59 14.22
CA VAL A 23 -23.84 -3.56 14.77
C VAL A 23 -24.00 -4.62 15.85
N GLY A 24 -24.60 -4.25 16.98
CA GLY A 24 -24.91 -5.14 18.11
C GLY A 24 -23.78 -5.29 19.13
N VAL A 25 -22.68 -4.56 19.00
CA VAL A 25 -21.57 -4.53 19.97
C VAL A 25 -21.08 -3.10 20.17
N PRO A 26 -20.42 -2.77 21.29
CA PRO A 26 -19.76 -1.49 21.42
C PRO A 26 -18.56 -1.40 20.46
N PRO A 27 -18.07 -0.20 20.11
CA PRO A 27 -16.78 -0.06 19.44
C PRO A 27 -15.68 -0.74 20.25
N MET A 28 -14.79 -1.43 19.55
CA MET A 28 -13.69 -2.19 20.15
C MET A 28 -12.36 -1.64 19.66
N LEU A 29 -11.34 -1.68 20.51
CA LEU A 29 -9.96 -1.33 20.17
C LEU A 29 -9.09 -2.57 20.24
N ARG A 30 -8.20 -2.74 19.27
CA ARG A 30 -7.13 -3.73 19.35
C ARG A 30 -5.91 -3.15 20.05
N MET A 31 -5.65 -3.63 21.25
CA MET A 31 -4.54 -3.21 22.11
C MET A 31 -3.59 -4.38 22.31
N GLN A 32 -2.37 -4.29 21.78
CA GLN A 32 -1.34 -5.32 21.96
C GLN A 32 -1.79 -6.75 21.59
N GLY A 33 -2.73 -6.87 20.64
CA GLY A 33 -3.30 -8.15 20.20
C GLY A 33 -4.70 -8.43 20.73
N ASP A 34 -5.06 -7.88 21.88
CA ASP A 34 -6.35 -8.10 22.54
C ASP A 34 -7.42 -7.11 22.07
N LEU A 35 -8.68 -7.56 22.00
CA LEU A 35 -9.83 -6.71 21.70
C LEU A 35 -10.49 -6.24 22.99
N LEU A 36 -10.52 -4.92 23.20
CA LEU A 36 -11.08 -4.29 24.40
C LEU A 36 -12.23 -3.34 24.01
N PRO A 37 -13.39 -3.39 24.69
CA PRO A 37 -14.47 -2.47 24.44
C PRO A 37 -14.13 -1.08 24.96
N ILE A 38 -14.47 -0.03 24.22
CA ILE A 38 -14.56 1.31 24.81
C ILE A 38 -15.86 1.44 25.59
N LYS A 39 -15.87 2.34 26.58
CA LYS A 39 -17.08 2.64 27.35
C LYS A 39 -18.09 3.38 26.48
N PHE A 40 -18.91 2.62 25.76
CA PHE A 40 -19.94 3.09 24.85
C PHE A 40 -21.04 2.03 24.78
N ARG A 41 -22.26 2.44 24.36
CA ARG A 41 -23.38 1.51 24.16
C ARG A 41 -23.20 0.69 22.88
N ASP A 42 -23.97 -0.37 22.71
CA ASP A 42 -23.96 -1.13 21.47
C ASP A 42 -24.38 -0.25 20.28
N LEU A 43 -23.66 -0.42 19.17
CA LEU A 43 -23.93 0.28 17.92
C LEU A 43 -25.19 -0.27 17.26
N ARG A 44 -26.09 0.62 16.86
CA ARG A 44 -27.31 0.26 16.11
C ARG A 44 -27.05 0.29 14.61
N GLY A 45 -27.84 -0.47 13.83
CA GLY A 45 -27.74 -0.54 12.36
C GLY A 45 -27.72 0.82 11.68
N PRO A 46 -28.79 1.63 11.82
CA PRO A 46 -28.87 2.95 11.19
C PRO A 46 -27.76 3.92 11.64
N GLU A 47 -27.26 3.72 12.86
CA GLU A 47 -26.20 4.56 13.42
C GLU A 47 -24.85 4.26 12.74
N LEU A 48 -24.46 2.99 12.68
CA LEU A 48 -23.20 2.61 12.03
C LEU A 48 -23.25 2.85 10.52
N GLU A 49 -24.40 2.64 9.88
CA GLU A 49 -24.60 2.98 8.45
C GLU A 49 -24.38 4.47 8.20
N GLY A 50 -24.94 5.32 9.06
CA GLY A 50 -24.71 6.76 9.01
C GLY A 50 -23.22 7.13 9.17
N TYR A 51 -22.48 6.46 10.05
CA TYR A 51 -21.05 6.72 10.23
C TYR A 51 -20.21 6.28 9.03
N VAL A 52 -20.52 5.12 8.44
CA VAL A 52 -19.80 4.60 7.28
C VAL A 52 -20.08 5.45 6.04
N THR A 53 -21.34 5.78 5.77
CA THR A 53 -21.70 6.57 4.58
C THR A 53 -21.08 7.97 4.56
N GLU A 54 -20.79 8.57 5.72
CA GLU A 54 -20.08 9.86 5.82
C GLU A 54 -18.65 9.82 5.29
N ILE A 55 -18.03 8.63 5.24
CA ILE A 55 -16.62 8.47 4.84
C ILE A 55 -16.45 7.82 3.46
N LEU A 56 -17.54 7.43 2.80
CA LEU A 56 -17.50 6.85 1.45
C LEU A 56 -17.56 7.95 0.38
N THR A 57 -16.82 7.75 -0.71
CA THR A 57 -17.04 8.50 -1.95
C THR A 57 -18.33 8.05 -2.63
N PRO A 58 -18.91 8.82 -3.57
CA PRO A 58 -20.10 8.41 -4.31
C PRO A 58 -19.95 7.03 -4.98
N SER A 59 -18.82 6.77 -5.65
CA SER A 59 -18.54 5.48 -6.30
C SER A 59 -18.43 4.34 -5.28
N GLN A 60 -17.78 4.56 -4.14
CA GLN A 60 -17.71 3.57 -3.06
C GLN A 60 -19.10 3.31 -2.48
N SER A 61 -19.92 4.34 -2.28
CA SER A 61 -21.29 4.21 -1.79
C SER A 61 -22.15 3.37 -2.74
N GLU A 62 -22.04 3.59 -4.05
CA GLU A 62 -22.73 2.76 -5.06
C GLU A 62 -22.27 1.31 -5.01
N ARG A 63 -20.95 1.06 -4.98
CA ARG A 63 -20.39 -0.30 -4.88
C ARG A 63 -20.82 -1.02 -3.61
N PHE A 64 -20.82 -0.30 -2.48
CA PHE A 64 -21.29 -0.86 -1.22
C PHE A 64 -22.77 -1.17 -1.32
N ALA A 65 -23.61 -0.24 -1.80
CA ALA A 65 -25.05 -0.46 -1.98
C ALA A 65 -25.37 -1.65 -2.91
N ALA A 66 -24.53 -1.92 -3.90
CA ALA A 66 -24.62 -3.09 -4.79
C ALA A 66 -24.23 -4.42 -4.12
N GLY A 67 -23.87 -4.42 -2.84
CA GLY A 67 -23.60 -5.63 -2.06
C GLY A 67 -22.12 -5.97 -1.88
N ASN A 68 -21.20 -5.17 -2.44
CA ASN A 68 -19.76 -5.43 -2.30
C ASN A 68 -19.25 -5.00 -0.93
N ASP A 69 -18.24 -5.70 -0.43
CA ASP A 69 -17.36 -5.20 0.63
C ASP A 69 -16.38 -4.17 0.03
N LEU A 70 -15.88 -3.27 0.88
CA LEU A 70 -14.95 -2.21 0.48
C LEU A 70 -13.65 -2.27 1.28
N ASP A 71 -12.53 -1.99 0.62
CA ASP A 71 -11.23 -1.71 1.21
C ASP A 71 -10.71 -0.40 0.61
N PHE A 72 -10.37 0.58 1.44
CA PHE A 72 -9.95 1.92 0.98
C PHE A 72 -9.17 2.70 2.06
N SER A 73 -8.49 3.77 1.65
CA SER A 73 -7.87 4.72 2.57
C SER A 73 -8.85 5.79 3.06
N TYR A 74 -8.84 6.09 4.35
CA TYR A 74 -9.56 7.23 4.93
C TYR A 74 -8.61 8.15 5.71
N VAL A 75 -8.70 9.46 5.46
CA VAL A 75 -7.97 10.48 6.23
C VAL A 75 -8.96 11.16 7.17
N SER A 76 -8.87 10.83 8.45
CA SER A 76 -9.64 11.48 9.51
C SER A 76 -9.13 12.89 9.74
N ALA A 77 -10.04 13.84 9.96
CA ALA A 77 -9.67 15.23 10.26
C ALA A 77 -8.82 15.36 11.55
N GLU A 78 -9.02 14.45 12.51
CA GLU A 78 -8.37 14.52 13.84
C GLU A 78 -7.70 13.21 14.28
N GLY A 79 -7.97 12.08 13.62
CA GLY A 79 -7.47 10.76 13.99
C GLY A 79 -6.26 10.27 13.20
N GLY A 80 -5.84 10.97 12.14
CA GLY A 80 -4.80 10.48 11.24
C GLY A 80 -5.35 9.67 10.07
N ARG A 81 -4.53 8.78 9.48
CA ARG A 81 -4.91 7.99 8.30
C ARG A 81 -5.22 6.55 8.70
N PHE A 82 -6.18 5.95 8.01
CA PHE A 82 -6.66 4.60 8.28
C PHE A 82 -6.82 3.83 6.98
N ARG A 83 -6.48 2.54 7.01
CA ARG A 83 -7.02 1.58 6.06
C ARG A 83 -8.34 1.08 6.60
N VAL A 84 -9.39 1.24 5.81
CA VAL A 84 -10.77 0.93 6.19
C VAL A 84 -11.25 -0.26 5.40
N ASN A 85 -11.74 -1.28 6.11
CA ASN A 85 -12.49 -2.36 5.52
C ASN A 85 -13.94 -2.31 6.02
N VAL A 86 -14.90 -2.24 5.11
CA VAL A 86 -16.34 -2.22 5.40
C VAL A 86 -16.99 -3.45 4.80
N PHE A 87 -17.77 -4.16 5.61
CA PHE A 87 -18.33 -5.45 5.25
C PHE A 87 -19.72 -5.67 5.85
N ARG A 88 -20.43 -6.69 5.35
CA ARG A 88 -21.72 -7.13 5.88
C ARG A 88 -21.56 -8.41 6.72
N LYS A 89 -22.44 -8.54 7.71
CA LYS A 89 -22.57 -9.73 8.57
C LYS A 89 -24.05 -9.99 8.84
N ASP A 90 -24.36 -11.14 9.44
CA ASP A 90 -25.74 -11.56 9.74
C ASP A 90 -26.56 -10.49 10.49
N THR A 91 -25.92 -9.75 11.40
CA THR A 91 -26.59 -8.72 12.21
C THR A 91 -26.49 -7.29 11.65
N GLY A 92 -26.11 -7.11 10.38
CA GLY A 92 -25.99 -5.81 9.73
C GLY A 92 -24.57 -5.53 9.23
N ILE A 93 -24.06 -4.31 9.43
CA ILE A 93 -22.74 -3.93 8.92
C ILE A 93 -21.63 -4.02 9.97
N GLY A 94 -20.39 -4.07 9.47
CA GLY A 94 -19.16 -3.96 10.24
C GLY A 94 -18.13 -3.12 9.50
N ALA A 95 -17.24 -2.48 10.26
CA ALA A 95 -16.13 -1.71 9.74
C ALA A 95 -14.90 -1.90 10.63
N THR A 96 -13.73 -2.08 10.03
CA THR A 96 -12.44 -2.14 10.70
C THR A 96 -11.54 -1.04 10.16
N PHE A 97 -10.92 -0.29 11.07
CA PHE A 97 -10.03 0.83 10.78
C PHE A 97 -8.65 0.52 11.33
N ARG A 98 -7.68 0.25 10.47
CA ARG A 98 -6.29 0.07 10.88
C ARG A 98 -5.58 1.42 10.84
N ALA A 99 -5.02 1.85 11.97
CA ALA A 99 -4.24 3.08 12.02
C ALA A 99 -2.99 2.94 11.14
N ILE A 100 -2.77 3.92 10.28
CA ILE A 100 -1.58 4.02 9.44
C ILE A 100 -0.60 5.01 10.11
N PRO A 101 0.65 4.60 10.39
CA PRO A 101 1.66 5.48 10.96
C PRO A 101 1.87 6.73 10.12
N ALA A 102 1.97 7.89 10.77
CA ALA A 102 2.19 9.16 10.08
C ALA A 102 3.64 9.35 9.59
N GLN A 103 4.60 8.62 10.17
CA GLN A 103 6.01 8.72 9.83
C GLN A 103 6.48 7.45 9.13
N VAL A 104 7.20 7.64 8.05
CA VAL A 104 7.90 6.59 7.32
C VAL A 104 9.26 6.40 7.99
N PRO A 105 9.58 5.19 8.49
CA PRO A 105 10.93 4.91 8.94
C PRO A 105 11.92 5.13 7.80
N SER A 106 13.03 5.81 8.09
CA SER A 106 14.13 5.96 7.13
C SER A 106 14.79 4.60 6.83
N ILE A 107 15.51 4.52 5.71
CA ILE A 107 16.29 3.32 5.33
C ILE A 107 17.22 2.89 6.48
N THR A 108 17.82 3.85 7.17
CA THR A 108 18.72 3.60 8.31
C THR A 108 17.98 3.09 9.55
N GLU A 109 16.82 3.67 9.89
CA GLU A 109 16.01 3.20 11.02
C GLU A 109 15.47 1.78 10.82
N LEU A 110 15.23 1.38 9.56
CA LEU A 110 14.87 0.01 9.20
C LEU A 110 16.06 -0.98 9.23
N GLY A 111 17.29 -0.49 9.43
CA GLY A 111 18.49 -1.32 9.39
C GLY A 111 18.76 -1.94 8.02
N LEU A 112 18.26 -1.32 6.95
CA LEU A 112 18.45 -1.81 5.58
C LEU A 112 19.90 -1.59 5.13
N PRO A 113 20.48 -2.53 4.35
CA PRO A 113 21.87 -2.43 3.95
C PRO A 113 22.11 -1.24 2.99
N PRO A 114 23.32 -0.65 2.95
CA PRO A 114 23.62 0.54 2.14
C PRO A 114 23.29 0.41 0.65
N VAL A 115 23.29 -0.82 0.12
CA VAL A 115 22.90 -1.09 -1.27
C VAL A 115 21.47 -0.62 -1.58
N ILE A 116 20.55 -0.61 -0.60
CA ILE A 116 19.18 -0.13 -0.82
C ILE A 116 19.16 1.37 -1.11
N THR A 117 20.00 2.15 -0.44
CA THR A 117 20.17 3.58 -0.73
C THR A 117 20.77 3.77 -2.12
N GLN A 118 21.79 2.99 -2.49
CA GLN A 118 22.42 3.06 -3.81
C GLN A 118 21.43 2.77 -4.95
N LEU A 119 20.48 1.86 -4.73
CA LEU A 119 19.43 1.57 -5.72
C LEU A 119 18.53 2.78 -6.01
N CYS A 120 18.42 3.74 -5.08
CA CYS A 120 17.64 4.96 -5.25
C CYS A 120 18.34 6.00 -6.16
N ASP A 121 19.64 5.82 -6.45
CA ASP A 121 20.41 6.74 -7.30
C ASP A 121 20.27 6.45 -8.79
N TYR A 122 19.76 5.27 -9.15
CA TYR A 122 19.54 4.88 -10.54
C TYR A 122 18.47 5.75 -11.20
N HIS A 123 18.75 6.17 -12.43
CA HIS A 123 17.79 6.93 -13.25
C HIS A 123 16.77 6.04 -13.97
N GLN A 124 17.16 4.80 -14.31
CA GLN A 124 16.33 3.88 -15.07
C GLN A 124 16.57 2.44 -14.62
N GLY A 125 15.58 1.58 -14.85
CA GLY A 125 15.64 0.16 -14.57
C GLY A 125 14.58 -0.27 -13.56
N MET A 126 14.64 -1.53 -13.14
CA MET A 126 13.62 -2.14 -12.30
C MET A 126 14.20 -2.67 -10.99
N VAL A 127 13.60 -2.28 -9.87
CA VAL A 127 13.91 -2.79 -8.53
C VAL A 127 12.68 -3.47 -7.96
N LEU A 128 12.83 -4.72 -7.54
CA LEU A 128 11.74 -5.55 -7.03
C LEU A 128 11.91 -5.84 -5.55
N VAL A 129 10.92 -5.49 -4.73
CA VAL A 129 10.87 -5.88 -3.32
C VAL A 129 9.86 -7.01 -3.16
N THR A 130 10.33 -8.17 -2.72
CA THR A 130 9.53 -9.40 -2.70
C THR A 130 9.44 -10.03 -1.32
N GLY A 131 8.41 -10.85 -1.11
CA GLY A 131 8.15 -11.51 0.16
C GLY A 131 6.66 -11.72 0.42
N ALA A 132 6.34 -12.52 1.42
CA ALA A 132 4.96 -12.79 1.80
C ALA A 132 4.23 -11.54 2.31
N THR A 133 2.93 -11.65 2.57
CA THR A 133 2.17 -10.56 3.19
C THR A 133 2.71 -10.27 4.59
N GLY A 134 2.89 -8.98 4.91
CA GLY A 134 3.37 -8.57 6.24
C GLY A 134 4.87 -8.74 6.49
N THR A 135 5.69 -8.87 5.44
CA THR A 135 7.16 -8.96 5.56
C THR A 135 7.91 -7.63 5.38
N GLY A 136 7.21 -6.50 5.41
CA GLY A 136 7.85 -5.17 5.35
C GLY A 136 8.12 -4.60 3.96
N LYS A 137 7.57 -5.20 2.89
CA LYS A 137 7.75 -4.72 1.50
C LYS A 137 7.33 -3.27 1.31
N SER A 138 6.10 -2.93 1.67
CA SER A 138 5.56 -1.57 1.54
C SER A 138 6.37 -0.58 2.37
N THR A 139 6.81 -0.98 3.57
CA THR A 139 7.64 -0.15 4.46
C THR A 139 9.01 0.15 3.85
N THR A 140 9.63 -0.85 3.23
CA THR A 140 10.91 -0.70 2.52
C THR A 140 10.77 0.24 1.32
N LEU A 141 9.74 0.04 0.51
CA LEU A 141 9.48 0.89 -0.65
C LEU A 141 9.12 2.32 -0.26
N ALA A 142 8.32 2.50 0.81
CA ALA A 142 8.05 3.81 1.36
C ALA A 142 9.33 4.50 1.82
N ALA A 143 10.25 3.79 2.50
CA ALA A 143 11.53 4.36 2.90
C ALA A 143 12.41 4.76 1.70
N MET A 144 12.40 3.97 0.63
CA MET A 144 13.09 4.30 -0.63
C MET A 144 12.48 5.53 -1.31
N ILE A 145 11.15 5.58 -1.45
CA ILE A 145 10.44 6.74 -2.01
C ILE A 145 10.71 7.99 -1.17
N ASP A 146 10.66 7.89 0.15
CA ASP A 146 10.93 9.04 1.02
C ASP A 146 12.39 9.51 0.91
N HIS A 147 13.34 8.59 0.75
CA HIS A 147 14.74 8.93 0.49
C HIS A 147 14.89 9.71 -0.82
N ILE A 148 14.36 9.19 -1.93
CA ILE A 148 14.39 9.87 -3.25
C ILE A 148 13.74 11.25 -3.13
N ASN A 149 12.57 11.32 -2.49
CA ASN A 149 11.82 12.55 -2.30
C ASN A 149 12.61 13.63 -1.52
N GLN A 150 13.46 13.22 -0.59
CA GLN A 150 14.32 14.13 0.17
C GLN A 150 15.56 14.57 -0.61
N THR A 151 16.19 13.67 -1.37
CA THR A 151 17.54 13.88 -1.92
C THR A 151 17.56 14.31 -3.38
N ARG A 152 16.45 14.11 -4.11
CA ARG A 152 16.36 14.32 -5.56
C ARG A 152 15.25 15.32 -5.92
N LYS A 153 15.36 15.93 -7.11
CA LYS A 153 14.36 16.83 -7.71
C LYS A 153 13.66 16.12 -8.87
N LEU A 154 12.74 15.22 -8.56
CA LEU A 154 12.12 14.32 -9.52
C LEU A 154 10.60 14.39 -9.43
N ASN A 155 9.92 13.80 -10.41
CA ASN A 155 8.51 13.48 -10.37
C ASN A 155 8.33 11.99 -10.05
N ILE A 156 7.73 11.71 -8.89
CA ILE A 156 7.50 10.35 -8.38
C ILE A 156 6.00 10.05 -8.47
N ILE A 157 5.64 8.98 -9.18
CA ILE A 157 4.25 8.53 -9.28
C ILE A 157 4.10 7.16 -8.62
N THR A 158 3.21 7.04 -7.65
CA THR A 158 2.90 5.77 -7.00
C THR A 158 1.50 5.29 -7.36
N LEU A 159 1.38 3.99 -7.62
CA LEU A 159 0.13 3.29 -7.90
C LEU A 159 -0.02 2.23 -6.81
N GLU A 160 -1.04 2.33 -5.96
CA GLU A 160 -1.15 1.54 -4.72
C GLU A 160 -2.58 0.99 -4.53
N ASP A 161 -2.72 -0.07 -3.71
CA ASP A 161 -3.99 -0.74 -3.40
C ASP A 161 -4.05 -1.26 -1.94
N PRO A 162 -4.54 -0.45 -0.97
CA PRO A 162 -4.72 0.99 -1.03
C PRO A 162 -3.40 1.74 -0.74
N ILE A 163 -3.42 3.07 -0.74
CA ILE A 163 -2.25 3.87 -0.34
C ILE A 163 -1.97 3.69 1.17
N GLU A 164 -0.88 2.99 1.50
CA GLU A 164 -0.53 2.66 2.89
C GLU A 164 0.27 3.76 3.58
N VAL A 165 0.99 4.60 2.84
CA VAL A 165 1.86 5.65 3.40
C VAL A 165 1.66 6.92 2.61
N VAL A 166 1.61 8.08 3.28
CA VAL A 166 1.49 9.38 2.60
C VAL A 166 2.83 10.06 2.51
N HIS A 167 3.29 10.28 1.28
CA HIS A 167 4.46 11.08 1.00
C HIS A 167 4.02 12.52 0.70
N ARG A 168 4.33 13.44 1.60
CA ARG A 168 4.29 14.87 1.26
C ARG A 168 5.44 15.18 0.31
N SER A 169 5.18 15.95 -0.75
CA SER A 169 6.24 16.43 -1.64
C SER A 169 7.27 17.24 -0.84
N LYS A 170 8.55 16.98 -1.08
CA LYS A 170 9.69 17.65 -0.44
C LYS A 170 10.55 18.28 -1.53
N THR A 171 11.71 17.68 -1.83
CA THR A 171 12.59 18.10 -2.92
C THR A 171 12.05 17.58 -4.26
N SER A 172 11.42 16.40 -4.26
CA SER A 172 10.66 15.86 -5.39
C SER A 172 9.16 16.14 -5.23
N GLN A 173 8.46 16.10 -6.36
CA GLN A 173 7.01 15.97 -6.40
C GLN A 173 6.64 14.49 -6.20
N VAL A 174 5.61 14.23 -5.39
CA VAL A 174 5.05 12.88 -5.20
C VAL A 174 3.56 12.88 -5.48
N ILE A 175 3.14 12.07 -6.44
CA ILE A 175 1.75 11.86 -6.87
C ILE A 175 1.37 10.43 -6.51
N GLN A 176 0.42 10.25 -5.60
CA GLN A 176 -0.03 8.92 -5.19
C GLN A 176 -1.44 8.64 -5.70
N ARG A 177 -1.61 7.51 -6.38
CA ARG A 177 -2.87 7.09 -7.00
C ARG A 177 -3.27 5.73 -6.45
N GLU A 178 -4.56 5.57 -6.19
CA GLU A 178 -5.12 4.41 -5.51
C GLU A 178 -6.01 3.65 -6.48
N LEU A 179 -5.87 2.32 -6.50
CA LEU A 179 -6.70 1.43 -7.30
C LEU A 179 -8.17 1.52 -6.89
N GLY A 180 -9.07 1.60 -7.88
CA GLY A 180 -10.52 1.71 -7.66
C GLY A 180 -11.00 3.11 -7.24
N THR A 181 -10.09 4.01 -6.87
CA THR A 181 -10.40 5.42 -6.55
C THR A 181 -9.88 6.37 -7.64
N HIS A 182 -8.60 6.25 -8.00
CA HIS A 182 -7.91 7.15 -8.94
C HIS A 182 -7.54 6.47 -10.27
N ILE A 183 -7.38 5.13 -10.26
CA ILE A 183 -7.06 4.32 -11.43
C ILE A 183 -7.95 3.06 -11.47
N PRO A 184 -8.32 2.57 -12.67
CA PRO A 184 -9.15 1.36 -12.79
C PRO A 184 -8.35 0.06 -12.67
N SER A 185 -7.07 0.07 -13.06
CA SER A 185 -6.13 -1.06 -12.95
C SER A 185 -4.69 -0.54 -12.82
N PHE A 186 -3.77 -1.40 -12.35
CA PHE A 186 -2.36 -1.04 -12.31
C PHE A 186 -1.78 -0.84 -13.71
N ALA A 187 -2.13 -1.69 -14.68
CA ALA A 187 -1.68 -1.55 -16.07
C ALA A 187 -2.09 -0.21 -16.70
N GLU A 188 -3.35 0.21 -16.54
CA GLU A 188 -3.81 1.54 -16.97
C GLU A 188 -3.10 2.66 -16.21
N GLY A 189 -2.89 2.47 -14.90
CA GLY A 189 -2.14 3.41 -14.06
C GLY A 189 -0.71 3.64 -14.56
N VAL A 190 0.03 2.57 -14.89
CA VAL A 190 1.39 2.67 -15.42
C VAL A 190 1.38 3.33 -16.80
N ARG A 191 0.43 2.96 -17.66
CA ARG A 191 0.26 3.55 -19.00
C ARG A 191 -0.02 5.05 -18.93
N ALA A 192 -0.85 5.49 -17.99
CA ALA A 192 -1.13 6.90 -17.75
C ALA A 192 0.10 7.61 -17.17
N ALA A 193 0.75 7.00 -16.16
CA ALA A 193 1.94 7.53 -15.51
C ALA A 193 3.04 7.86 -16.53
N MET A 194 3.32 6.99 -17.52
CA MET A 194 4.32 7.26 -18.58
C MET A 194 4.04 8.53 -19.42
N ARG A 195 2.84 9.11 -19.34
CA ARG A 195 2.47 10.38 -20.01
C ARG A 195 2.40 11.56 -19.04
N GLU A 196 2.67 11.32 -17.77
CA GLU A 196 2.63 12.30 -16.67
C GLU A 196 4.05 12.80 -16.33
N ASP A 197 5.02 12.63 -17.25
CA ASP A 197 6.44 13.00 -17.11
C ASP A 197 7.11 12.46 -15.82
N PRO A 198 7.03 11.14 -15.53
CA PRO A 198 7.59 10.58 -14.32
C PRO A 198 9.10 10.37 -14.47
N ASP A 199 9.82 10.43 -13.37
CA ASP A 199 11.18 9.87 -13.27
C ASP A 199 11.14 8.50 -12.56
N VAL A 200 10.25 8.37 -11.57
CA VAL A 200 10.11 7.17 -10.73
C VAL A 200 8.66 6.72 -10.73
N ILE A 201 8.43 5.43 -10.98
CA ILE A 201 7.10 4.81 -10.93
C ILE A 201 7.12 3.68 -9.89
N LEU A 202 6.29 3.79 -8.86
CA LEU A 202 6.03 2.70 -7.92
C LEU A 202 4.76 1.95 -8.35
N VAL A 203 4.89 0.65 -8.61
CA VAL A 203 3.79 -0.27 -8.89
C VAL A 203 3.56 -1.15 -7.68
N GLY A 204 2.48 -0.88 -6.94
CA GLY A 204 2.17 -1.48 -5.64
C GLY A 204 2.25 -3.00 -5.66
N GLU A 205 1.69 -3.64 -6.69
CA GLU A 205 1.83 -5.09 -6.89
C GLU A 205 1.74 -5.48 -8.37
N MET A 206 2.60 -6.40 -8.79
CA MET A 206 2.61 -6.94 -10.16
C MET A 206 2.01 -8.35 -10.19
N ARG A 207 0.68 -8.43 -10.15
CA ARG A 207 -0.06 -9.71 -10.10
C ARG A 207 -0.20 -10.38 -11.46
N ASP A 208 -0.58 -9.60 -12.46
CA ASP A 208 -0.95 -10.06 -13.80
C ASP A 208 0.10 -9.71 -14.87
N ALA A 209 0.00 -10.39 -16.01
CA ALA A 209 0.91 -10.26 -17.13
C ALA A 209 0.91 -8.84 -17.71
N GLU A 210 -0.25 -8.19 -17.76
CA GLU A 210 -0.40 -6.84 -18.33
C GLU A 210 0.36 -5.82 -17.49
N THR A 211 0.20 -5.86 -16.17
CA THR A 211 0.89 -4.98 -15.23
C THR A 211 2.40 -5.19 -15.28
N ILE A 212 2.85 -6.46 -15.33
CA ILE A 212 4.28 -6.80 -15.48
C ILE A 212 4.82 -6.23 -16.80
N SER A 213 4.12 -6.44 -17.91
CA SER A 213 4.53 -5.95 -19.23
C SER A 213 4.63 -4.41 -19.28
N MET A 214 3.65 -3.71 -18.70
CA MET A 214 3.67 -2.25 -18.62
C MET A 214 4.80 -1.73 -17.72
N ALA A 215 5.05 -2.37 -16.57
CA ALA A 215 6.17 -2.01 -15.69
C ALA A 215 7.53 -2.23 -16.38
N MET A 216 7.70 -3.33 -17.11
CA MET A 216 8.91 -3.58 -17.91
C MET A 216 9.08 -2.51 -18.99
N THR A 217 8.01 -2.17 -19.70
CA THR A 217 8.05 -1.12 -20.73
C THR A 217 8.45 0.23 -20.14
N ALA A 218 7.90 0.60 -18.97
CA ALA A 218 8.29 1.83 -18.28
C ALA A 218 9.78 1.81 -17.89
N ALA A 219 10.28 0.70 -17.33
CA ALA A 219 11.68 0.57 -16.96
C ALA A 219 12.64 0.64 -18.17
N GLU A 220 12.23 0.10 -19.31
CA GLU A 220 13.01 0.13 -20.56
C GLU A 220 13.00 1.51 -21.22
N THR A 221 11.95 2.30 -21.00
CA THR A 221 11.77 3.64 -21.58
C THR A 221 12.38 4.77 -20.74
N GLY A 222 13.29 4.44 -19.81
CA GLY A 222 14.11 5.43 -19.10
C GLY A 222 13.63 5.78 -17.69
N HIS A 223 12.66 5.05 -17.14
CA HIS A 223 12.13 5.30 -15.80
C HIS A 223 12.71 4.35 -14.76
N LEU A 224 12.87 4.81 -13.52
CA LEU A 224 13.11 3.91 -12.39
C LEU A 224 11.78 3.33 -11.93
N VAL A 225 11.60 2.02 -12.11
CA VAL A 225 10.40 1.30 -11.69
C VAL A 225 10.67 0.53 -10.41
N LEU A 226 9.89 0.82 -9.39
CA LEU A 226 9.87 0.07 -8.14
C LEU A 226 8.61 -0.79 -8.12
N GLY A 227 8.71 -2.06 -7.72
CA GLY A 227 7.52 -2.92 -7.68
C GLY A 227 7.59 -4.03 -6.65
N THR A 228 6.44 -4.65 -6.37
CA THR A 228 6.38 -5.82 -5.48
C THR A 228 5.85 -7.08 -6.16
N LEU A 229 6.34 -8.22 -5.65
CA LEU A 229 5.79 -9.55 -5.89
C LEU A 229 5.75 -10.35 -4.57
N HIS A 230 4.93 -11.40 -4.52
CA HIS A 230 4.80 -12.28 -3.37
C HIS A 230 5.76 -13.47 -3.36
N THR A 231 6.78 -13.45 -4.22
CA THR A 231 7.82 -14.48 -4.31
C THR A 231 8.77 -14.42 -3.11
N THR A 232 9.36 -15.57 -2.77
CA THR A 232 10.18 -15.72 -1.55
C THR A 232 11.69 -15.78 -1.80
N SER A 233 12.13 -15.64 -3.05
CA SER A 233 13.55 -15.56 -3.40
C SER A 233 13.76 -14.80 -4.72
N ALA A 234 14.99 -14.36 -4.96
CA ALA A 234 15.38 -13.70 -6.20
C ALA A 234 15.13 -14.59 -7.43
N VAL A 235 15.57 -15.84 -7.40
CA VAL A 235 15.39 -16.81 -8.51
C VAL A 235 13.90 -17.00 -8.83
N LYS A 236 13.07 -17.26 -7.81
CA LYS A 236 11.62 -17.43 -8.00
C LYS A 236 10.94 -16.17 -8.53
N THR A 237 11.49 -14.99 -8.23
CA THR A 237 10.97 -13.72 -8.75
C THR A 237 11.20 -13.62 -10.25
N VAL A 238 12.41 -13.97 -10.71
CA VAL A 238 12.74 -14.04 -12.13
C VAL A 238 11.85 -15.05 -12.84
N ASP A 239 11.76 -16.28 -12.31
CA ASP A 239 10.91 -17.34 -12.88
C ASP A 239 9.45 -16.87 -12.98
N ARG A 240 8.92 -16.27 -11.92
CA ARG A 240 7.53 -15.78 -11.88
C ARG A 240 7.24 -14.74 -12.95
N ILE A 241 8.17 -13.82 -13.22
CA ILE A 241 8.00 -12.78 -14.25
C ILE A 241 8.01 -13.41 -15.64
N VAL A 242 8.97 -14.30 -15.92
CA VAL A 242 9.06 -15.00 -17.21
C VAL A 242 7.83 -15.88 -17.45
N ASP A 243 7.37 -16.58 -16.42
CA ASP A 243 6.22 -17.48 -16.51
C ASP A 243 4.87 -16.76 -16.55
N ALA A 244 4.80 -15.50 -16.09
CA ALA A 244 3.59 -14.70 -16.18
C ALA A 244 3.24 -14.33 -17.62
N LEU A 245 4.24 -14.18 -18.48
CA LEU A 245 4.08 -13.69 -19.84
C LEU A 245 3.87 -14.85 -20.85
N PRO A 246 3.17 -14.59 -21.98
CA PRO A 246 2.98 -15.58 -23.04
C PRO A 246 4.31 -16.18 -23.52
N VAL A 247 4.27 -17.43 -23.99
CA VAL A 247 5.46 -18.20 -24.37
C VAL A 247 6.30 -17.46 -25.41
N GLU A 248 5.63 -16.79 -26.33
CA GLU A 248 6.22 -16.02 -27.43
C GLU A 248 7.04 -14.81 -26.93
N GLN A 249 6.74 -14.30 -25.73
CA GLN A 249 7.40 -13.13 -25.13
C GLN A 249 8.51 -13.50 -24.14
N ARG A 250 8.72 -14.80 -23.84
CA ARG A 250 9.67 -15.23 -22.79
C ARG A 250 11.12 -14.87 -23.08
N GLU A 251 11.57 -15.02 -24.32
CA GLU A 251 12.96 -14.67 -24.69
C GLU A 251 13.20 -13.15 -24.64
N GLN A 252 12.21 -12.35 -25.05
CA GLN A 252 12.26 -10.90 -24.87
C GLN A 252 12.29 -10.53 -23.38
N THR A 253 11.48 -11.21 -22.56
CA THR A 253 11.44 -10.98 -21.11
C THR A 253 12.78 -11.28 -20.45
N LYS A 254 13.41 -12.40 -20.80
CA LYS A 254 14.76 -12.75 -20.30
C LYS A 254 15.78 -11.68 -20.70
N SER A 255 15.72 -11.22 -21.95
CA SER A 255 16.61 -10.17 -22.47
C SER A 255 16.43 -8.87 -21.69
N PHE A 256 15.19 -8.44 -21.47
CA PHE A 256 14.87 -7.29 -20.62
C PHE A 256 15.42 -7.47 -19.20
N LEU A 257 15.14 -8.60 -18.55
CA LEU A 257 15.59 -8.84 -17.18
C LEU A 257 17.12 -8.82 -17.07
N ALA A 258 17.84 -9.33 -18.08
CA ALA A 258 19.29 -9.29 -18.11
C ALA A 258 19.87 -7.86 -18.25
N GLN A 259 19.12 -6.93 -18.83
CA GLN A 259 19.59 -5.57 -19.12
C GLN A 259 19.09 -4.53 -18.11
N SER A 260 17.85 -4.67 -17.63
CA SER A 260 17.12 -3.62 -16.93
C SER A 260 16.73 -3.98 -15.50
N LEU A 261 16.83 -5.24 -15.08
CA LEU A 261 16.62 -5.61 -13.67
C LEU A 261 17.84 -5.22 -12.85
N LEU A 262 17.68 -4.24 -11.96
CA LEU A 262 18.75 -3.74 -11.10
C LEU A 262 18.92 -4.61 -9.85
N ALA A 263 17.80 -4.98 -9.21
CA ALA A 263 17.83 -5.77 -7.99
C ALA A 263 16.52 -6.50 -7.70
N VAL A 264 16.65 -7.63 -6.99
CA VAL A 264 15.56 -8.29 -6.30
C VAL A 264 15.88 -8.40 -4.81
N ILE A 265 15.02 -7.80 -3.99
CA ILE A 265 15.16 -7.71 -2.53
C ILE A 265 14.08 -8.61 -1.90
N SER A 266 14.43 -9.84 -1.54
CA SER A 266 13.49 -10.77 -0.89
C SER A 266 13.55 -10.65 0.64
N GLN A 267 12.41 -10.32 1.26
CA GLN A 267 12.30 -10.00 2.67
C GLN A 267 11.47 -10.99 3.47
N VAL A 268 11.92 -11.23 4.70
CA VAL A 268 11.21 -11.95 5.76
C VAL A 268 11.45 -11.19 7.06
N LEU A 269 10.43 -11.05 7.90
CA LEU A 269 10.57 -10.49 9.25
C LEU A 269 10.66 -11.62 10.26
N LEU A 270 11.66 -11.54 11.15
CA LEU A 270 11.94 -12.54 12.17
C LEU A 270 11.83 -11.89 13.54
N LYS A 271 11.24 -12.59 14.52
CA LYS A 271 11.20 -12.07 15.89
C LYS A 271 12.61 -11.79 16.40
N THR A 272 12.79 -10.63 17.02
CA THR A 272 14.04 -10.32 17.70
C THR A 272 14.31 -11.31 18.84
N PRO A 273 15.58 -11.53 19.23
CA PRO A 273 15.92 -12.46 20.32
C PRO A 273 15.22 -12.12 21.66
N ASP A 274 14.92 -10.85 21.91
CA ASP A 274 14.21 -10.39 23.10
C ASP A 274 12.67 -10.46 23.00
N ALA A 275 12.16 -10.91 21.84
CA ALA A 275 10.74 -11.03 21.50
C ALA A 275 9.93 -9.72 21.60
N ARG A 276 10.59 -8.55 21.57
CA ARG A 276 9.93 -7.23 21.65
C ARG A 276 9.65 -6.60 20.29
N ALA A 277 10.30 -7.08 19.23
CA ALA A 277 10.15 -6.56 17.87
C ALA A 277 10.29 -7.68 16.81
N ARG A 278 10.28 -7.27 15.54
CA ARG A 278 10.46 -8.11 14.36
C ARG A 278 11.32 -7.40 13.32
#